data_AF-A0A955AC60-F1
#
_entry.id   AF-A0A955AC60-F1
#
_cell.length_a   1.000
_cell.length_b   1.000
_cell.length_c   1.000
_cell.angle_alpha   90.00
_cell.angle_beta   90.00
_cell.angle_gamma   90.00
#
_symmetry.space_group_name_H-M   'P 1'
#
loop_
_entity.id
_entity.type
_entity.pdbx_description
1 polymer ?
#
loop_
_entity_poly.entity_id
_entity_poly.type
_entity_poly.pdbx_seq_one_letter_code
_entity_poly.pdbx_strand_id
1 'polypeptide(L)'
;RNELTYYLPAGWDAVVEKDIDGDRAETTALESKEPRFGQVNAARRVARTLFLGSAPSSVAGKSGIRGLDRARVLLGCLQPGQTSATYADALGRLADRLHYLNSSGDKTQDTTRYWFDTRANLRREMEDRKRRFDDNSEVRGKIADALKTMVGGATFFDGVHIFTPHNDVPDDSALRLVVLAPEHWYSRDEERTASGAVLDYVKNNGAKPRYRGNRLIFLAPDMAILNRLRDTARVALAWQSIVDDVKDGKLNIDLLQKSQAEKELKSAEEVVPRAARECYKWLLCPVQHSPTDPKPIVEAFPLNTTGSSSGDEIERVCLENELVITTWSPIHLRSKLQELYWKDGKQAAGAMAFWEDTLRYLYLPRLKNRDSLAQAIRTG
;
A
#
# COMPACT_ATOMS: atom_id res chain seq x y z
N ARG A 1 -11.24 -19.98 -37.80
CA ARG A 1 -10.68 -20.37 -36.48
C ARG A 1 -10.07 -21.76 -36.55
N ASN A 2 -10.85 -22.81 -36.84
CA ASN A 2 -10.39 -24.20 -36.83
C ASN A 2 -9.26 -24.50 -37.85
N GLU A 3 -9.21 -23.82 -39.00
CA GLU A 3 -8.15 -24.06 -40.00
C GLU A 3 -6.75 -23.67 -39.53
N LEU A 4 -6.62 -22.64 -38.67
CA LEU A 4 -5.32 -22.15 -38.20
C LEU A 4 -4.77 -22.95 -37.00
N THR A 5 -5.65 -23.58 -36.22
CA THR A 5 -5.26 -24.45 -35.09
C THR A 5 -5.18 -25.92 -35.47
N TYR A 6 -5.69 -26.31 -36.64
CA TYR A 6 -5.74 -27.71 -37.11
C TYR A 6 -4.39 -28.44 -37.09
N TYR A 7 -3.32 -27.75 -37.48
CA TYR A 7 -1.96 -28.32 -37.52
C TYR A 7 -1.16 -28.10 -36.23
N LEU A 8 -1.79 -27.52 -35.21
CA LEU A 8 -1.16 -27.30 -33.91
C LEU A 8 -1.62 -28.38 -32.91
N PRO A 9 -0.81 -28.67 -31.88
CA PRO A 9 -1.20 -29.56 -30.79
C PRO A 9 -2.49 -29.10 -30.08
N ALA A 10 -3.10 -29.98 -29.28
CA ALA A 10 -4.24 -29.60 -28.47
C ALA A 10 -3.90 -28.44 -27.49
N GLY A 11 -4.87 -27.58 -27.21
CA GLY A 11 -4.77 -26.49 -26.23
C GLY A 11 -4.69 -25.07 -26.82
N TRP A 12 -4.40 -24.92 -28.11
CA TRP A 12 -4.32 -23.61 -28.77
C TRP A 12 -5.65 -22.87 -28.86
N ASP A 13 -6.80 -23.57 -28.82
CA ASP A 13 -8.11 -22.93 -28.81
C ASP A 13 -8.31 -22.04 -27.57
N ALA A 14 -7.76 -22.44 -26.41
CA ALA A 14 -7.81 -21.66 -25.19
C ALA A 14 -6.92 -20.41 -25.26
N VAL A 15 -5.78 -20.50 -25.94
CA VAL A 15 -4.89 -19.35 -26.21
C VAL A 15 -5.62 -18.35 -27.10
N VAL A 16 -6.21 -18.82 -28.20
CA VAL A 16 -6.96 -17.97 -29.14
C VAL A 16 -8.18 -17.34 -28.46
N GLU A 17 -8.95 -18.11 -27.69
CA GLU A 17 -10.15 -17.61 -27.02
C GLU A 17 -9.83 -16.53 -25.98
N LYS A 18 -8.83 -16.79 -25.12
CA LYS A 18 -8.62 -15.97 -23.93
C LYS A 18 -7.74 -14.76 -24.21
N ASP A 19 -6.75 -14.90 -25.09
CA ASP A 19 -5.70 -13.89 -25.25
C ASP A 19 -5.72 -13.21 -26.61
N ILE A 20 -6.22 -13.84 -27.69
CA ILE A 20 -6.02 -13.33 -29.07
C ILE A 20 -7.29 -12.81 -29.72
N ASP A 21 -8.31 -13.64 -29.90
CA ASP A 21 -9.43 -13.38 -30.84
C ASP A 21 -10.82 -13.78 -30.32
N GLY A 22 -10.95 -14.22 -29.06
CA GLY A 22 -12.27 -14.39 -28.45
C GLY A 22 -13.00 -13.07 -28.21
N ASP A 23 -14.33 -13.15 -28.11
CA ASP A 23 -15.19 -11.97 -27.90
C ASP A 23 -14.87 -11.23 -26.61
N ARG A 24 -14.35 -11.95 -25.62
CA ARG A 24 -13.88 -11.42 -24.32
C ARG A 24 -12.37 -11.61 -24.11
N ALA A 25 -11.60 -11.73 -25.18
CA ALA A 25 -10.16 -11.86 -25.09
C ALA A 25 -9.51 -10.59 -24.52
N GLU A 26 -8.33 -10.72 -23.91
CA GLU A 26 -7.58 -9.58 -23.36
C GLU A 26 -7.23 -8.53 -24.42
N THR A 27 -6.93 -8.95 -25.66
CA THR A 27 -6.72 -8.06 -26.81
C THR A 27 -7.98 -7.25 -27.14
N THR A 28 -9.14 -7.90 -27.21
CA THR A 28 -10.45 -7.28 -27.43
C THR A 28 -10.74 -6.27 -26.32
N ALA A 29 -10.56 -6.68 -25.05
CA ALA A 29 -10.77 -5.82 -23.90
C ALA A 29 -9.81 -4.61 -23.87
N LEU A 30 -8.55 -4.79 -24.28
CA LEU A 30 -7.57 -3.71 -24.36
C LEU A 30 -7.96 -2.71 -25.47
N GLU A 31 -8.37 -3.19 -26.64
CA GLU A 31 -8.82 -2.34 -27.75
C GLU A 31 -10.12 -1.58 -27.45
N SER A 32 -11.05 -2.21 -26.73
CA SER A 32 -12.29 -1.54 -26.32
C SER A 32 -12.06 -0.43 -25.30
N LYS A 33 -11.06 -0.58 -24.42
CA LYS A 33 -10.72 0.42 -23.40
C LYS A 33 -9.86 1.57 -23.94
N GLU A 34 -9.05 1.30 -24.96
CA GLU A 34 -8.08 2.26 -25.51
C GLU A 34 -8.42 2.57 -26.98
N PRO A 35 -9.14 3.68 -27.26
CA PRO A 35 -9.59 4.02 -28.61
C PRO A 35 -8.46 4.05 -29.66
N ARG A 36 -7.26 4.50 -29.28
CA ARG A 36 -6.07 4.51 -30.15
C ARG A 36 -5.67 3.11 -30.61
N PHE A 37 -5.82 2.10 -29.76
CA PHE A 37 -5.57 0.71 -30.16
C PHE A 37 -6.73 0.15 -30.98
N GLY A 38 -7.97 0.45 -30.60
CA GLY A 38 -9.17 -0.02 -31.30
C GLY A 38 -9.25 0.47 -32.75
N GLN A 39 -8.92 1.73 -33.03
CA GLN A 39 -8.98 2.31 -34.39
C GLN A 39 -8.19 1.54 -35.44
N VAL A 40 -7.07 0.91 -35.04
CA VAL A 40 -6.20 0.16 -35.95
C VAL A 40 -6.11 -1.33 -35.59
N ASN A 41 -6.90 -1.79 -34.62
CA ASN A 41 -6.83 -3.13 -34.03
C ASN A 41 -5.40 -3.51 -33.62
N ALA A 42 -4.72 -2.61 -32.90
CA ALA A 42 -3.31 -2.74 -32.59
C ALA A 42 -3.00 -4.01 -31.78
N ALA A 43 -3.82 -4.31 -30.77
CA ALA A 43 -3.57 -5.42 -29.86
C ALA A 43 -3.76 -6.77 -30.57
N ARG A 44 -4.86 -6.94 -31.29
CA ARG A 44 -5.14 -8.16 -32.07
C ARG A 44 -4.12 -8.35 -33.19
N ARG A 45 -3.68 -7.29 -33.87
CA ARG A 45 -2.62 -7.41 -34.89
C ARG A 45 -1.30 -7.88 -34.30
N VAL A 46 -0.88 -7.33 -33.17
CA VAL A 46 0.32 -7.78 -32.45
C VAL A 46 0.18 -9.24 -32.02
N ALA A 47 -0.92 -9.59 -31.37
CA ALA A 47 -1.16 -10.95 -30.91
C ALA A 47 -1.23 -11.97 -32.06
N ARG A 48 -1.90 -11.65 -33.16
CA ARG A 48 -1.97 -12.52 -34.35
C ARG A 48 -0.61 -12.68 -35.02
N THR A 49 0.18 -11.60 -35.13
CA THR A 49 1.54 -11.64 -35.68
C THR A 49 2.43 -12.56 -34.85
N LEU A 50 2.36 -12.42 -33.54
CA LEU A 50 3.08 -13.28 -32.59
C LEU A 50 2.62 -14.74 -32.68
N PHE A 51 1.32 -14.98 -32.73
CA PHE A 51 0.77 -16.32 -32.84
C PHE A 51 1.26 -17.01 -34.11
N LEU A 52 1.10 -16.37 -35.27
CA LEU A 52 1.53 -16.93 -36.56
C LEU A 52 3.05 -17.15 -36.62
N GLY A 53 3.84 -16.24 -36.03
CA GLY A 53 5.30 -16.35 -36.03
C GLY A 53 5.90 -17.25 -34.95
N SER A 54 5.11 -17.77 -34.00
CA SER A 54 5.64 -18.53 -32.87
C SER A 54 4.92 -19.84 -32.55
N ALA A 55 3.62 -19.96 -32.84
CA ALA A 55 2.84 -21.15 -32.55
C ALA A 55 3.33 -22.39 -33.30
N PRO A 56 3.69 -22.34 -34.61
CA PRO A 56 4.23 -23.50 -35.32
C PRO A 56 5.54 -24.02 -34.71
N SER A 57 6.34 -23.13 -34.13
CA SER A 57 7.59 -23.47 -33.46
C SER A 57 7.40 -24.23 -32.14
N SER A 58 6.17 -24.33 -31.62
CA SER A 58 5.85 -25.19 -30.47
C SER A 58 5.82 -26.68 -30.82
N VAL A 59 5.65 -27.01 -32.11
CA VAL A 59 5.52 -28.38 -32.62
C VAL A 59 6.88 -28.96 -32.99
N ALA A 60 7.79 -28.11 -33.45
CA ALA A 60 9.14 -28.50 -33.80
C ALA A 60 9.98 -28.54 -32.51
N GLY A 61 10.25 -29.74 -31.99
CA GLY A 61 11.17 -29.99 -30.86
C GLY A 61 12.64 -29.61 -31.12
N LYS A 62 12.92 -28.64 -31.99
CA LYS A 62 14.25 -28.08 -32.23
C LYS A 62 14.51 -26.95 -31.24
N SER A 63 15.64 -27.04 -30.55
CA SER A 63 16.27 -25.95 -29.80
C SER A 63 16.75 -24.85 -30.76
N GLY A 64 15.81 -24.13 -31.36
CA GLY A 64 16.04 -22.91 -32.14
C GLY A 64 15.65 -21.67 -31.34
N ILE A 65 15.94 -20.48 -31.88
CA ILE A 65 15.59 -19.23 -31.21
C ILE A 65 14.07 -19.02 -31.28
N ARG A 66 13.38 -19.34 -30.18
CA ARG A 66 11.90 -19.27 -30.05
C ARG A 66 11.40 -17.82 -30.13
N GLY A 67 10.25 -17.63 -30.77
CA GLY A 67 9.56 -16.33 -30.81
C GLY A 67 10.15 -15.29 -31.75
N LEU A 68 9.50 -14.14 -31.78
CA LEU A 68 9.84 -12.99 -32.61
C LEU A 68 10.45 -11.87 -31.76
N ASP A 69 11.51 -11.24 -32.25
CA ASP A 69 12.02 -9.99 -31.67
C ASP A 69 11.07 -8.81 -31.94
N ARG A 70 11.27 -7.71 -31.21
CA ARG A 70 10.40 -6.52 -31.30
C ARG A 70 10.30 -5.99 -32.73
N ALA A 71 11.42 -5.91 -33.45
CA ALA A 71 11.45 -5.37 -34.81
C ALA A 71 10.58 -6.20 -35.76
N ARG A 72 10.65 -7.54 -35.69
CA ARG A 72 9.84 -8.45 -36.50
C ARG A 72 8.35 -8.37 -36.18
N VAL A 73 8.01 -8.23 -34.89
CA VAL A 73 6.62 -8.05 -34.47
C VAL A 73 6.06 -6.76 -35.08
N LEU A 74 6.78 -5.64 -34.94
CA LEU A 74 6.35 -4.35 -35.48
C LEU A 74 6.24 -4.39 -37.01
N LEU A 75 7.21 -5.00 -37.69
CA LEU A 75 7.19 -5.19 -39.14
C LEU A 75 5.95 -5.97 -39.60
N GLY A 76 5.55 -7.01 -38.87
CA GLY A 76 4.36 -7.80 -39.19
C GLY A 76 3.03 -7.09 -38.93
N CYS A 77 3.03 -6.02 -38.12
CA CYS A 77 1.81 -5.29 -37.73
C CYS A 77 1.56 -4.01 -38.55
N LEU A 78 2.64 -3.35 -39.00
CA LEU A 78 2.57 -1.99 -39.52
C LEU A 78 1.87 -1.92 -40.88
N GLN A 79 1.00 -0.92 -41.07
CA GLN A 79 0.43 -0.57 -42.37
C GLN A 79 0.80 0.86 -42.77
N PRO A 80 0.80 1.19 -44.08
CA PRO A 80 1.04 2.56 -44.55
C PRO A 80 0.15 3.58 -43.83
N GLY A 81 0.73 4.71 -43.42
CA GLY A 81 0.03 5.78 -42.72
C GLY A 81 -0.17 5.57 -41.21
N GLN A 82 0.29 4.46 -40.64
CA GLN A 82 0.16 4.16 -39.20
C GLN A 82 1.49 4.34 -38.45
N THR A 83 1.42 4.66 -37.16
CA THR A 83 2.60 4.89 -36.33
C THR A 83 3.06 3.61 -35.63
N SER A 84 4.34 3.25 -35.78
CA SER A 84 4.93 2.05 -35.16
C SER A 84 4.90 2.09 -33.63
N ALA A 85 4.96 3.29 -33.03
CA ALA A 85 4.87 3.49 -31.59
C ALA A 85 3.57 2.93 -30.98
N THR A 86 2.45 2.96 -31.72
CA THR A 86 1.17 2.42 -31.26
C THR A 86 1.24 0.90 -31.08
N TYR A 87 1.84 0.20 -32.02
CA TYR A 87 2.05 -1.25 -31.95
C TYR A 87 3.11 -1.64 -30.91
N ALA A 88 4.13 -0.80 -30.73
CA ALA A 88 5.17 -1.04 -29.76
C ALA A 88 4.67 -0.92 -28.31
N ASP A 89 3.79 0.06 -28.04
CA ASP A 89 3.10 0.18 -26.76
C ASP A 89 2.09 -0.97 -26.57
N ALA A 90 1.31 -1.32 -27.60
CA ALA A 90 0.41 -2.48 -27.53
C ALA A 90 1.16 -3.77 -27.19
N LEU A 91 2.32 -4.03 -27.81
CA LEU A 91 3.17 -5.18 -27.46
C LEU A 91 3.60 -5.16 -26.00
N GLY A 92 4.03 -4.01 -25.47
CA GLY A 92 4.39 -3.87 -24.06
C GLY A 92 3.22 -4.18 -23.12
N ARG A 93 2.03 -3.65 -23.43
CA ARG A 93 0.79 -3.89 -22.66
C ARG A 93 0.35 -5.36 -22.73
N LEU A 94 0.50 -6.01 -23.89
CA LEU A 94 0.14 -7.41 -24.06
C LEU A 94 1.12 -8.35 -23.35
N ALA A 95 2.42 -8.06 -23.39
CA ALA A 95 3.42 -8.79 -22.63
C ALA A 95 3.11 -8.76 -21.11
N ASP A 96 2.48 -7.68 -20.64
CA ASP A 96 2.01 -7.57 -19.26
C ASP A 96 0.64 -8.20 -19.00
N ARG A 97 -0.18 -8.51 -19.99
CA ARG A 97 -1.60 -8.87 -19.75
C ARG A 97 -1.97 -10.27 -20.17
N LEU A 98 -1.33 -10.79 -21.20
CA LEU A 98 -1.68 -12.07 -21.78
C LEU A 98 -1.21 -13.23 -20.89
N HIS A 99 -2.04 -14.26 -20.77
CA HIS A 99 -1.77 -15.44 -19.94
C HIS A 99 -0.85 -16.46 -20.60
N TYR A 100 -0.77 -16.45 -21.93
CA TYR A 100 -0.07 -17.45 -22.73
C TYR A 100 1.09 -16.85 -23.53
N LEU A 101 1.29 -15.54 -23.46
CA LEU A 101 2.43 -14.85 -24.06
C LEU A 101 3.63 -14.90 -23.10
N ASN A 102 4.77 -15.32 -23.61
CA ASN A 102 6.03 -15.39 -22.89
C ASN A 102 7.05 -14.43 -23.54
N SER A 103 8.04 -14.00 -22.76
CA SER A 103 9.18 -13.21 -23.23
C SER A 103 10.51 -13.80 -22.78
N SER A 104 11.58 -13.59 -23.55
CA SER A 104 12.91 -14.14 -23.24
C SER A 104 13.68 -13.31 -22.20
N GLY A 105 13.10 -12.21 -21.74
CA GLY A 105 13.79 -11.23 -20.90
C GLY A 105 13.04 -9.91 -20.84
N ASP A 106 13.79 -8.83 -20.64
CA ASP A 106 13.24 -7.48 -20.45
C ASP A 106 12.60 -6.94 -21.73
N LYS A 107 11.29 -6.72 -21.71
CA LYS A 107 10.50 -6.24 -22.86
C LYS A 107 10.99 -4.92 -23.47
N THR A 108 11.81 -4.16 -22.76
CA THR A 108 12.41 -2.91 -23.25
C THR A 108 13.60 -3.14 -24.18
N GLN A 109 14.26 -4.31 -24.11
CA GLN A 109 15.39 -4.64 -24.97
C GLN A 109 14.92 -5.08 -26.37
N ASP A 110 15.60 -4.60 -27.41
CA ASP A 110 15.30 -4.97 -28.80
C ASP A 110 15.56 -6.45 -29.09
N THR A 111 16.48 -7.06 -28.34
CA THR A 111 16.80 -8.50 -28.41
C THR A 111 15.73 -9.39 -27.78
N THR A 112 14.78 -8.81 -27.04
CA THR A 112 13.73 -9.58 -26.36
C THR A 112 12.79 -10.19 -27.37
N ARG A 113 12.60 -11.50 -27.22
CA ARG A 113 11.72 -12.29 -28.05
C ARG A 113 10.45 -12.63 -27.33
N TYR A 114 9.37 -12.70 -28.10
CA TYR A 114 8.02 -12.95 -27.62
C TYR A 114 7.44 -14.16 -28.35
N TRP A 115 6.76 -15.04 -27.62
CA TRP A 115 6.10 -16.22 -28.20
C TRP A 115 4.88 -16.63 -27.40
N PHE A 116 3.90 -17.21 -28.09
CA PHE A 116 2.82 -17.92 -27.41
C PHE A 116 3.22 -19.36 -27.08
N ASP A 117 2.69 -19.85 -25.97
CA ASP A 117 2.70 -21.26 -25.59
C ASP A 117 1.30 -21.67 -25.16
N THR A 118 0.99 -22.96 -25.25
CA THR A 118 -0.23 -23.54 -24.68
C THR A 118 -0.19 -23.59 -23.15
N ARG A 119 1.02 -23.57 -22.57
CA ARG A 119 1.22 -23.44 -21.12
C ARG A 119 1.12 -21.98 -20.71
N ALA A 120 0.34 -21.72 -19.67
CA ALA A 120 0.22 -20.37 -19.13
C ALA A 120 1.55 -19.90 -18.50
N ASN A 121 1.80 -18.59 -18.56
CA ASN A 121 2.95 -17.97 -17.94
C ASN A 121 2.77 -17.83 -16.42
N LEU A 122 3.87 -17.51 -15.73
CA LEU A 122 3.90 -17.32 -14.27
C LEU A 122 2.96 -16.20 -13.79
N ARG A 123 2.60 -15.25 -14.65
CA ARG A 123 1.68 -14.18 -14.29
C ARG A 123 0.27 -14.70 -14.04
N ARG A 124 -0.22 -15.63 -14.86
CA ARG A 124 -1.53 -16.26 -14.60
C ARG A 124 -1.51 -17.00 -13.27
N GLU A 125 -0.44 -17.77 -13.02
CA GLU A 125 -0.26 -18.46 -11.74
C GLU A 125 -0.30 -17.48 -10.57
N MET A 126 0.35 -16.32 -10.71
CA MET A 126 0.32 -15.25 -9.72
C MET A 126 -1.11 -14.72 -9.50
N GLU A 127 -1.86 -14.39 -10.55
CA GLU A 127 -3.25 -13.91 -10.42
C GLU A 127 -4.18 -14.95 -9.81
N ASP A 128 -3.98 -16.23 -10.12
CA ASP A 128 -4.76 -17.34 -9.53
C ASP A 128 -4.42 -17.53 -8.04
N ARG A 129 -3.17 -17.31 -7.64
CA ARG A 129 -2.73 -17.35 -6.22
C ARG A 129 -3.12 -16.10 -5.44
N LYS A 130 -3.08 -14.93 -6.06
CA LYS A 130 -3.46 -13.63 -5.48
C LYS A 130 -4.85 -13.67 -4.85
N ARG A 131 -5.78 -14.43 -5.44
CA ARG A 131 -7.16 -14.61 -4.96
C ARG A 131 -7.28 -15.48 -3.71
N ARG A 132 -6.22 -16.17 -3.29
CA ARG A 132 -6.22 -17.11 -2.17
C ARG A 132 -5.83 -16.45 -0.84
N PHE A 133 -5.23 -15.26 -0.87
CA PHE A 133 -4.81 -14.56 0.34
C PHE A 133 -5.96 -13.81 0.98
N ASP A 134 -6.12 -14.01 2.29
CA ASP A 134 -7.19 -13.40 3.09
C ASP A 134 -6.77 -12.02 3.61
N ASP A 135 -7.71 -11.09 3.57
CA ASP A 135 -7.46 -9.69 3.94
C ASP A 135 -7.16 -9.48 5.42
N ASN A 136 -7.74 -10.33 6.27
CA ASN A 136 -7.66 -10.21 7.72
C ASN A 136 -6.44 -10.92 8.31
N SER A 137 -5.79 -11.80 7.55
CA SER A 137 -4.61 -12.55 7.99
C SER A 137 -3.36 -12.21 7.16
N GLU A 138 -3.13 -12.84 6.00
CA GLU A 138 -1.85 -12.69 5.30
C GLU A 138 -1.63 -11.27 4.76
N VAL A 139 -2.66 -10.66 4.18
CA VAL A 139 -2.57 -9.30 3.63
C VAL A 139 -2.34 -8.29 4.77
N ARG A 140 -3.07 -8.44 5.88
CA ARG A 140 -2.87 -7.65 7.09
C ARG A 140 -1.43 -7.75 7.59
N GLY A 141 -0.87 -8.96 7.63
CA GLY A 141 0.52 -9.21 8.01
C GLY A 141 1.52 -8.47 7.11
N LYS A 142 1.39 -8.61 5.79
CA LYS A 142 2.28 -7.92 4.82
C LYS A 142 2.20 -6.40 4.93
N ILE A 143 1.00 -5.85 5.14
CA ILE A 143 0.81 -4.41 5.39
C ILE A 143 1.49 -4.00 6.71
N ALA A 144 1.31 -4.77 7.79
CA ALA A 144 1.94 -4.49 9.07
C ALA A 144 3.47 -4.44 8.98
N ASP A 145 4.09 -5.34 8.22
CA ASP A 145 5.55 -5.36 8.02
C ASP A 145 6.05 -4.14 7.23
N ALA A 146 5.30 -3.71 6.21
CA ALA A 146 5.59 -2.48 5.48
C ALA A 146 5.46 -1.25 6.40
N LEU A 147 4.45 -1.21 7.26
CA LEU A 147 4.24 -0.15 8.23
C LEU A 147 5.34 -0.11 9.30
N LYS A 148 5.80 -1.26 9.80
CA LYS A 148 6.93 -1.33 10.75
C LYS A 148 8.17 -0.64 10.19
N THR A 149 8.45 -0.86 8.91
CA THR A 149 9.57 -0.22 8.21
C THR A 149 9.32 1.29 8.05
N MET A 150 8.10 1.67 7.67
CA MET A 150 7.71 3.07 7.46
C MET A 150 7.83 3.91 8.75
N VAL A 151 7.32 3.41 9.88
CA VAL A 151 7.29 4.12 11.17
C VAL A 151 8.49 3.81 12.05
N GLY A 152 9.42 2.95 11.60
CA GLY A 152 10.61 2.57 12.37
C GLY A 152 11.52 3.76 12.70
N GLY A 153 11.43 4.85 11.92
CA GLY A 153 12.13 6.11 12.18
C GLY A 153 11.36 7.12 13.04
N ALA A 154 10.15 6.81 13.54
CA ALA A 154 9.34 7.72 14.34
C ALA A 154 9.80 7.78 15.81
N THR A 155 11.06 8.13 16.04
CA THR A 155 11.70 8.23 17.37
C THR A 155 11.13 9.35 18.25
N PHE A 156 10.31 10.23 17.67
CA PHE A 156 9.50 11.20 18.39
C PHE A 156 8.49 10.56 19.35
N PHE A 157 8.14 9.28 19.18
CA PHE A 157 7.28 8.54 20.10
C PHE A 157 8.12 7.58 20.94
N ASP A 158 7.70 7.40 22.19
CA ASP A 158 8.33 6.47 23.12
C ASP A 158 7.92 5.01 22.81
N GLY A 159 6.88 4.82 21.99
CA GLY A 159 6.47 3.53 21.45
C GLY A 159 5.52 3.66 20.27
N VAL A 160 5.60 2.72 19.33
CA VAL A 160 4.70 2.64 18.17
C VAL A 160 3.98 1.29 18.18
N HIS A 161 2.66 1.33 18.00
CA HIS A 161 1.78 0.17 18.09
C HIS A 161 1.04 -0.02 16.77
N ILE A 162 1.40 -1.07 16.02
CA ILE A 162 0.80 -1.35 14.71
C ILE A 162 -0.27 -2.41 14.88
N PHE A 163 -1.52 -2.03 14.61
CA PHE A 163 -2.69 -2.91 14.68
C PHE A 163 -2.91 -3.55 16.05
N THR A 164 -2.27 -2.99 17.08
CA THR A 164 -2.35 -3.48 18.45
C THR A 164 -3.66 -3.02 19.07
N PRO A 165 -4.52 -3.94 19.55
CA PRO A 165 -5.80 -3.57 20.14
C PRO A 165 -5.61 -2.75 21.43
N HIS A 166 -6.65 -2.01 21.81
CA HIS A 166 -6.56 -1.03 22.90
C HIS A 166 -6.23 -1.62 24.28
N ASN A 167 -6.45 -2.91 24.51
CA ASN A 167 -6.07 -3.64 25.73
C ASN A 167 -4.56 -3.93 25.84
N ASP A 168 -3.86 -3.95 24.72
CA ASP A 168 -2.44 -4.29 24.65
C ASP A 168 -1.55 -3.04 24.47
N VAL A 169 -2.15 -1.86 24.34
CA VAL A 169 -1.45 -0.57 24.37
C VAL A 169 -1.30 -0.12 25.83
N PRO A 170 -0.08 -0.01 26.38
CA PRO A 170 0.14 0.36 27.78
C PRO A 170 -0.52 1.69 28.17
N ASP A 171 -0.94 1.78 29.43
CA ASP A 171 -1.55 2.98 30.03
C ASP A 171 -0.57 3.66 30.98
N ASP A 172 0.58 4.04 30.43
CA ASP A 172 1.71 4.64 31.13
C ASP A 172 1.96 6.09 30.67
N SER A 173 3.02 6.72 31.19
CA SER A 173 3.36 8.10 30.84
C SER A 173 4.01 8.25 29.46
N ALA A 174 4.28 7.16 28.75
CA ALA A 174 4.98 7.18 27.46
C ALA A 174 4.08 7.77 26.37
N LEU A 175 4.62 8.64 25.50
CA LEU A 175 3.91 9.15 24.32
C LEU A 175 3.90 8.06 23.24
N ARG A 176 2.72 7.64 22.78
CA ARG A 176 2.57 6.48 21.90
C ARG A 176 1.86 6.84 20.59
N LEU A 177 2.40 6.33 19.48
CA LEU A 177 1.74 6.35 18.18
C LEU A 177 1.02 5.02 17.96
N VAL A 178 -0.29 5.07 17.71
CA VAL A 178 -1.12 3.90 17.41
C VAL A 178 -1.48 3.92 15.92
N VAL A 179 -0.95 2.98 15.16
CA VAL A 179 -1.29 2.80 13.75
C VAL A 179 -2.53 1.91 13.66
N LEU A 180 -3.65 2.51 13.25
CA LEU A 180 -4.95 1.87 13.20
C LEU A 180 -5.02 0.77 12.15
N ALA A 181 -5.84 -0.24 12.43
CA ALA A 181 -6.07 -1.33 11.51
C ALA A 181 -6.72 -0.88 10.19
N PRO A 182 -6.57 -1.63 9.08
CA PRO A 182 -7.19 -1.33 7.77
C PRO A 182 -8.70 -1.09 7.83
N GLU A 183 -9.40 -1.71 8.79
CA GLU A 183 -10.84 -1.58 8.97
C GLU A 183 -11.22 -0.21 9.56
N HIS A 184 -10.29 0.49 10.18
CA HIS A 184 -10.47 1.80 10.81
C HIS A 184 -9.91 2.93 9.94
N TRP A 185 -10.41 3.02 8.71
CA TRP A 185 -10.01 4.02 7.72
C TRP A 185 -10.67 5.37 7.96
N TYR A 186 -10.03 6.40 7.39
CA TYR A 186 -10.49 7.78 7.39
C TYR A 186 -10.80 8.29 5.97
N SER A 187 -11.89 9.04 5.85
CA SER A 187 -12.20 9.90 4.71
C SER A 187 -12.82 11.21 5.24
N ARG A 188 -12.66 12.32 4.53
CA ARG A 188 -13.30 13.60 4.90
C ARG A 188 -14.83 13.54 4.85
N ASP A 189 -15.38 12.64 4.03
CA ASP A 189 -16.83 12.47 3.90
C ASP A 189 -17.41 11.49 4.94
N GLU A 190 -16.56 10.63 5.51
CA GLU A 190 -16.96 9.61 6.50
C GLU A 190 -15.84 9.37 7.52
N GLU A 191 -15.96 10.04 8.67
CA GLU A 191 -14.96 10.01 9.74
C GLU A 191 -15.26 8.94 10.80
N ARG A 192 -16.48 8.40 10.82
CA ARG A 192 -17.03 7.61 11.94
C ARG A 192 -16.18 6.40 12.30
N THR A 193 -15.62 5.72 11.32
CA THR A 193 -14.90 4.46 11.51
C THR A 193 -13.57 4.67 12.22
N ALA A 194 -12.75 5.62 11.76
CA ALA A 194 -11.50 5.96 12.43
C ALA A 194 -11.72 6.73 13.73
N SER A 195 -12.60 7.75 13.75
CA SER A 195 -12.88 8.55 14.95
C SER A 195 -13.50 7.70 16.06
N GLY A 196 -14.39 6.76 15.71
CA GLY A 196 -14.93 5.79 16.66
C GLY A 196 -13.85 4.91 17.29
N ALA A 197 -12.91 4.42 16.50
CA ALA A 197 -11.76 3.67 17.01
C ALA A 197 -10.91 4.53 17.95
N VAL A 198 -10.50 5.74 17.53
CA VAL A 198 -9.71 6.67 18.36
C VAL A 198 -10.36 6.89 19.73
N LEU A 199 -11.66 7.19 19.75
CA LEU A 199 -12.39 7.43 21.00
C LEU A 199 -12.49 6.18 21.87
N ASP A 200 -12.54 4.99 21.28
CA ASP A 200 -12.52 3.73 22.01
C ASP A 200 -11.16 3.49 22.70
N TYR A 201 -10.05 3.73 21.99
CA TYR A 201 -8.70 3.64 22.58
C TYR A 201 -8.51 4.63 23.73
N VAL A 202 -8.95 5.88 23.55
CA VAL A 202 -8.82 6.94 24.57
C VAL A 202 -9.64 6.61 25.82
N LYS A 203 -10.79 5.95 25.66
CA LYS A 203 -11.71 5.64 26.75
C LYS A 203 -11.36 4.33 27.46
N ASN A 204 -10.90 3.31 26.74
CA ASN A 204 -10.80 1.94 27.22
C ASN A 204 -9.38 1.38 27.11
N ASN A 205 -8.98 0.59 28.10
CA ASN A 205 -7.81 -0.28 28.09
C ASN A 205 -8.25 -1.69 28.50
N GLY A 206 -8.69 -2.47 27.51
CA GLY A 206 -9.45 -3.71 27.73
C GLY A 206 -10.75 -3.43 28.47
N ALA A 207 -11.02 -4.21 29.51
CA ALA A 207 -12.22 -4.04 30.35
C ALA A 207 -12.11 -2.84 31.32
N LYS A 208 -10.95 -2.20 31.44
CA LYS A 208 -10.72 -1.07 32.36
C LYS A 208 -10.83 0.26 31.61
N PRO A 209 -11.26 1.35 32.27
CA PRO A 209 -11.12 2.67 31.70
C PRO A 209 -9.63 3.01 31.51
N ARG A 210 -9.30 3.70 30.43
CA ARG A 210 -7.96 4.23 30.20
C ARG A 210 -7.78 5.54 30.98
N TYR A 211 -6.69 5.65 31.72
CA TYR A 211 -6.39 6.81 32.54
C TYR A 211 -5.48 7.82 31.85
N ARG A 212 -4.61 7.40 30.94
CA ARG A 212 -3.65 8.28 30.25
C ARG A 212 -3.94 8.39 28.76
N GLY A 213 -5.21 8.60 28.43
CA GLY A 213 -5.69 8.76 27.06
C GLY A 213 -5.04 9.93 26.31
N ASN A 214 -4.58 10.97 27.02
CA ASN A 214 -3.87 12.10 26.42
C ASN A 214 -2.44 11.76 25.96
N ARG A 215 -2.00 10.50 26.09
CA ARG A 215 -0.69 10.02 25.60
C ARG A 215 -0.74 9.31 24.25
N LEU A 216 -1.91 9.24 23.62
CA LEU A 216 -2.09 8.55 22.36
C LEU A 216 -2.28 9.52 21.19
N ILE A 217 -1.55 9.27 20.11
CA ILE A 217 -1.77 9.85 18.78
C ILE A 217 -1.96 8.71 17.80
N PHE A 218 -2.76 8.90 16.76
CA PHE A 218 -3.19 7.81 15.88
C PHE A 218 -2.80 8.07 14.43
N LEU A 219 -2.51 7.01 13.69
CA LEU A 219 -2.29 7.05 12.25
C LEU A 219 -3.31 6.15 11.56
N ALA A 220 -4.12 6.71 10.68
CA ALA A 220 -5.19 6.00 9.98
C ALA A 220 -4.91 5.86 8.47
N PRO A 221 -5.39 4.77 7.85
CA PRO A 221 -5.37 4.63 6.41
C PRO A 221 -6.42 5.51 5.73
N ASP A 222 -6.09 6.01 4.55
CA ASP A 222 -6.99 6.71 3.64
C ASP A 222 -7.85 5.71 2.86
N MET A 223 -9.17 5.90 2.91
CA MET A 223 -10.12 4.99 2.27
C MET A 223 -9.94 4.88 0.75
N ALA A 224 -9.63 5.98 0.07
CA ALA A 224 -9.52 5.98 -1.39
C ALA A 224 -8.31 5.14 -1.88
N ILE A 225 -7.28 5.00 -1.04
CA ILE A 225 -6.03 4.31 -1.39
C ILE A 225 -5.99 2.89 -0.82
N LEU A 226 -6.78 2.58 0.20
CA LEU A 226 -6.74 1.31 0.94
C LEU A 226 -6.82 0.06 0.05
N ASN A 227 -7.71 0.06 -0.94
CA ASN A 227 -7.85 -1.08 -1.85
C ASN A 227 -6.61 -1.30 -2.72
N ARG A 228 -5.92 -0.22 -3.12
CA ARG A 228 -4.65 -0.30 -3.86
C ARG A 228 -3.53 -0.87 -3.00
N LEU A 229 -3.47 -0.50 -1.73
CA LEU A 229 -2.50 -1.07 -0.79
C LEU A 229 -2.74 -2.58 -0.61
N ARG A 230 -4.00 -2.99 -0.38
CA ARG A 230 -4.37 -4.41 -0.28
C ARG A 230 -3.99 -5.18 -1.54
N ASP A 231 -4.30 -4.64 -2.71
CA ASP A 231 -3.96 -5.27 -4.00
C ASP A 231 -2.45 -5.45 -4.17
N THR A 232 -1.67 -4.41 -3.88
CA THR A 232 -0.20 -4.44 -3.95
C THR A 232 0.38 -5.49 -2.99
N ALA A 233 -0.15 -5.57 -1.77
CA ALA A 233 0.25 -6.59 -0.80
C ALA A 233 -0.07 -8.01 -1.29
N ARG A 234 -1.26 -8.25 -1.88
CA ARG A 234 -1.62 -9.55 -2.45
C ARG A 234 -0.72 -9.95 -3.62
N VAL A 235 -0.36 -9.00 -4.49
CA VAL A 235 0.58 -9.26 -5.60
C VAL A 235 1.95 -9.68 -5.07
N ALA A 236 2.49 -8.98 -4.07
CA ALA A 236 3.76 -9.35 -3.45
C ALA A 236 3.70 -10.74 -2.78
N LEU A 237 2.63 -11.04 -2.05
CA LEU A 237 2.41 -12.36 -1.44
C LEU A 237 2.28 -13.48 -2.48
N ALA A 238 1.59 -13.22 -3.60
CA ALA A 238 1.44 -14.19 -4.67
C ALA A 238 2.76 -14.52 -5.33
N TRP A 239 3.56 -13.52 -5.69
CA TRP A 239 4.91 -13.74 -6.21
C TRP A 239 5.82 -14.45 -5.21
N GLN A 240 5.74 -14.08 -3.92
CA GLN A 240 6.51 -14.72 -2.86
C GLN A 240 6.20 -16.22 -2.81
N SER A 241 4.91 -16.59 -2.82
CA SER A 241 4.51 -17.99 -2.79
C SER A 241 5.00 -18.80 -4.00
N ILE A 242 5.09 -18.18 -5.19
CA ILE A 242 5.63 -18.83 -6.39
C ILE A 242 7.12 -19.10 -6.19
N VAL A 243 7.88 -18.10 -5.76
CA VAL A 243 9.32 -18.22 -5.51
C VAL A 243 9.59 -19.28 -4.43
N ASP A 244 8.78 -19.31 -3.37
CA ASP A 244 8.89 -20.29 -2.30
C ASP A 244 8.59 -21.72 -2.79
N ASP A 245 7.52 -21.91 -3.57
CA ASP A 245 7.19 -23.23 -4.14
C ASP A 245 8.25 -23.74 -5.13
N VAL A 246 8.89 -22.84 -5.88
CA VAL A 246 10.02 -23.17 -6.76
C VAL A 246 11.23 -23.59 -5.94
N LYS A 247 11.51 -22.88 -4.85
CA LYS A 247 12.60 -23.21 -3.91
C LYS A 247 12.38 -24.54 -3.21
N ASP A 248 11.13 -24.86 -2.86
CA ASP A 248 10.72 -26.10 -2.21
C ASP A 248 10.57 -27.29 -3.19
N GLY A 249 10.73 -27.07 -4.50
CA GLY A 249 10.55 -28.11 -5.53
C GLY A 249 9.09 -28.52 -5.76
N LYS A 250 8.11 -27.76 -5.24
CA LYS A 250 6.68 -27.97 -5.47
C LYS A 250 6.24 -27.47 -6.85
N LEU A 251 6.94 -26.47 -7.40
CA LEU A 251 6.70 -25.92 -8.72
C LEU A 251 7.94 -26.07 -9.60
N ASN A 252 7.86 -26.94 -10.61
CA ASN A 252 8.94 -27.17 -11.56
C ASN A 252 8.85 -26.20 -12.74
N ILE A 253 9.79 -25.26 -12.80
CA ILE A 253 9.94 -24.28 -13.90
C ILE A 253 11.37 -24.24 -14.40
N ASP A 254 11.57 -23.65 -15.58
CA ASP A 254 12.92 -23.45 -16.13
C ASP A 254 13.66 -22.30 -15.43
N LEU A 255 14.97 -22.18 -15.70
CA LEU A 255 15.83 -21.17 -15.08
C LEU A 255 15.41 -19.73 -15.43
N LEU A 256 14.85 -19.52 -16.63
CA LEU A 256 14.44 -18.21 -17.11
C LEU A 256 13.17 -17.74 -16.39
N GLN A 257 12.19 -18.64 -16.24
CA GLN A 257 10.97 -18.43 -15.46
C GLN A 257 11.30 -18.20 -13.98
N LYS A 258 12.27 -18.93 -13.42
CA LYS A 258 12.72 -18.70 -12.04
C LYS A 258 13.29 -17.29 -11.86
N SER A 259 14.21 -16.87 -12.72
CA SER A 259 14.78 -15.52 -12.67
C SER A 259 13.71 -14.44 -12.86
N GLN A 260 12.72 -14.70 -13.71
CA GLN A 260 11.57 -13.81 -13.88
C GLN A 260 10.74 -13.70 -12.59
N ALA A 261 10.39 -14.80 -11.94
CA ALA A 261 9.63 -14.80 -10.69
C ALA A 261 10.33 -13.99 -9.59
N GLU A 262 11.65 -14.17 -9.43
CA GLU A 262 12.46 -13.44 -8.47
C GLU A 262 12.49 -11.93 -8.76
N LYS A 263 12.59 -11.53 -10.04
CA LYS A 263 12.55 -10.12 -10.45
C LYS A 263 11.18 -9.49 -10.16
N GLU A 264 10.10 -10.19 -10.49
CA GLU A 264 8.73 -9.72 -10.27
C GLU A 264 8.41 -9.61 -8.78
N LEU A 265 8.84 -10.58 -7.97
CA LEU A 265 8.76 -10.52 -6.51
C LEU A 265 9.46 -9.26 -5.99
N LYS A 266 10.73 -9.07 -6.34
CA LYS A 266 11.51 -7.89 -5.90
C LYS A 266 10.80 -6.58 -6.26
N SER A 267 10.29 -6.51 -7.49
CA SER A 267 9.58 -5.32 -7.99
C SER A 267 8.29 -5.07 -7.21
N ALA A 268 7.51 -6.12 -6.92
CA ALA A 268 6.31 -6.02 -6.11
C ALA A 268 6.62 -5.58 -4.67
N GLU A 269 7.66 -6.13 -4.05
CA GLU A 269 8.07 -5.78 -2.69
C GLU A 269 8.53 -4.32 -2.55
N GLU A 270 9.20 -3.76 -3.55
CA GLU A 270 9.60 -2.34 -3.55
C GLU A 270 8.41 -1.37 -3.62
N VAL A 271 7.26 -1.82 -4.12
CA VAL A 271 6.04 -0.99 -4.24
C VAL A 271 5.24 -0.94 -2.94
N VAL A 272 5.23 -2.03 -2.14
CA VAL A 272 4.40 -2.12 -0.92
C VAL A 272 4.68 -0.98 0.08
N PRO A 273 5.94 -0.65 0.45
CA PRO A 273 6.21 0.45 1.38
C PRO A 273 5.74 1.81 0.87
N ARG A 274 5.84 2.06 -0.44
CA ARG A 274 5.37 3.30 -1.05
C ARG A 274 3.84 3.40 -0.99
N ALA A 275 3.15 2.31 -1.34
CA ALA A 275 1.70 2.23 -1.21
C ALA A 275 1.23 2.36 0.25
N ALA A 276 1.98 1.80 1.20
CA ALA A 276 1.69 1.92 2.63
C ALA A 276 1.80 3.38 3.08
N ARG A 277 2.86 4.08 2.68
CA ARG A 277 3.05 5.51 2.97
C ARG A 277 1.99 6.40 2.32
N GLU A 278 1.61 6.11 1.08
CA GLU A 278 0.52 6.83 0.41
C GLU A 278 -0.84 6.64 1.11
N CYS A 279 -1.07 5.46 1.67
CA CYS A 279 -2.33 5.11 2.34
C CYS A 279 -2.39 5.61 3.78
N TYR A 280 -1.37 5.36 4.60
CA TYR A 280 -1.33 5.74 6.01
C TYR A 280 -0.80 7.16 6.18
N LYS A 281 -1.68 8.13 5.92
CA LYS A 281 -1.35 9.56 5.85
C LYS A 281 -2.27 10.47 6.68
N TRP A 282 -3.16 9.89 7.48
CA TRP A 282 -4.06 10.67 8.34
C TRP A 282 -3.61 10.56 9.79
N LEU A 283 -3.00 11.62 10.30
CA LEU A 283 -2.67 11.73 11.71
C LEU A 283 -3.92 12.21 12.46
N LEU A 284 -4.42 11.40 13.37
CA LEU A 284 -5.64 11.69 14.13
C LEU A 284 -5.29 12.01 15.58
N CYS A 285 -5.82 13.12 16.06
CA CYS A 285 -5.55 13.66 17.38
C CYS A 285 -6.86 13.80 18.17
N PRO A 286 -7.05 13.04 19.27
CA PRO A 286 -8.18 13.27 20.15
C PRO A 286 -7.95 14.57 20.94
N VAL A 287 -8.94 15.45 20.94
CA VAL A 287 -8.91 16.73 21.66
C VAL A 287 -10.24 17.00 22.34
N GLN A 288 -10.19 17.79 23.40
CA GLN A 288 -11.35 18.33 24.08
C GLN A 288 -11.06 19.79 24.39
N HIS A 289 -11.89 20.74 23.96
CA HIS A 289 -11.54 22.16 24.10
C HIS A 289 -11.81 22.67 25.52
N SER A 290 -12.86 22.16 26.16
CA SER A 290 -13.25 22.50 27.53
C SER A 290 -13.52 21.25 28.38
N PRO A 291 -13.19 21.27 29.69
CA PRO A 291 -13.58 20.21 30.63
C PRO A 291 -15.10 19.94 30.67
N THR A 292 -15.91 20.94 30.30
CA THR A 292 -17.38 20.83 30.28
C THR A 292 -17.93 20.25 28.98
N ASP A 293 -17.10 20.07 27.96
CA ASP A 293 -17.56 19.50 26.69
C ASP A 293 -18.07 18.08 26.90
N PRO A 294 -19.21 17.72 26.29
CA PRO A 294 -19.86 16.44 26.57
C PRO A 294 -19.04 15.24 26.09
N LYS A 295 -18.24 15.41 25.02
CA LYS A 295 -17.41 14.38 24.42
C LYS A 295 -16.17 15.01 23.76
N PRO A 296 -15.03 14.29 23.74
CA PRO A 296 -13.91 14.66 22.89
C PRO A 296 -14.26 14.57 21.41
N ILE A 297 -13.56 15.34 20.60
CA ILE A 297 -13.57 15.24 19.14
C ILE A 297 -12.24 14.67 18.65
N VAL A 298 -12.19 14.28 17.37
CA VAL A 298 -10.99 13.78 16.73
C VAL A 298 -10.67 14.70 15.58
N GLU A 299 -9.54 15.40 15.67
CA GLU A 299 -9.03 16.24 14.60
C GLU A 299 -8.13 15.41 13.68
N ALA A 300 -8.20 15.66 12.37
CA ALA A 300 -7.45 14.93 11.36
C ALA A 300 -6.48 15.84 10.59
N PHE A 301 -5.22 15.45 10.57
CA PHE A 301 -4.13 16.18 9.92
C PHE A 301 -3.54 15.34 8.78
N PRO A 302 -3.52 15.85 7.54
CA PRO A 302 -2.90 15.14 6.43
C PRO A 302 -1.37 15.19 6.54
N LEU A 303 -0.72 14.06 6.29
CA LEU A 303 0.74 13.95 6.20
C LEU A 303 1.22 14.03 4.76
N ASN A 304 2.36 14.68 4.54
CA ASN A 304 3.02 14.64 3.24
C ASN A 304 3.67 13.27 3.01
N THR A 305 3.26 12.62 1.92
CA THR A 305 3.76 11.29 1.53
C THR A 305 5.02 11.35 0.68
N THR A 306 5.55 12.56 0.43
CA THR A 306 6.76 12.82 -0.35
C THR A 306 7.80 13.60 0.45
N GLY A 307 9.08 13.49 0.07
CA GLY A 307 10.16 14.24 0.71
C GLY A 307 10.81 13.50 1.90
N SER A 308 10.60 14.01 3.11
CA SER A 308 11.20 13.53 4.38
C SER A 308 10.81 12.09 4.72
N SER A 309 11.38 11.50 5.78
CA SER A 309 10.89 10.20 6.26
C SER A 309 9.49 10.33 6.88
N SER A 310 8.72 9.24 6.98
CA SER A 310 7.41 9.28 7.64
C SER A 310 7.50 9.68 9.11
N GLY A 311 8.59 9.31 9.80
CA GLY A 311 8.83 9.72 11.19
C GLY A 311 8.97 11.23 11.33
N ASP A 312 9.85 11.83 10.53
CA ASP A 312 10.10 13.28 10.54
C ASP A 312 8.84 14.07 10.16
N GLU A 313 8.05 13.57 9.20
CA GLU A 313 6.82 14.22 8.78
C GLU A 313 5.75 14.19 9.88
N ILE A 314 5.59 13.05 10.58
CA ILE A 314 4.67 12.95 11.72
C ILE A 314 5.11 13.91 12.83
N GLU A 315 6.40 13.95 13.16
CA GLU A 315 6.95 14.86 14.17
C GLU A 315 6.69 16.32 13.77
N ARG A 316 7.01 16.69 12.52
CA ARG A 316 6.78 18.05 12.00
C ARG A 316 5.32 18.47 12.16
N VAL A 317 4.37 17.62 11.74
CA VAL A 317 2.93 17.91 11.86
C VAL A 317 2.50 17.99 13.33
N CYS A 318 3.05 17.15 14.22
CA CYS A 318 2.79 17.24 15.65
C CYS A 318 3.26 18.57 16.26
N LEU A 319 4.42 19.07 15.84
CA LEU A 319 5.00 20.31 16.37
C LEU A 319 4.32 21.56 15.79
N GLU A 320 4.11 21.61 14.47
CA GLU A 320 3.51 22.77 13.80
C GLU A 320 2.05 23.03 14.23
N ASN A 321 1.30 21.97 14.53
CA ASN A 321 -0.09 22.07 14.97
C ASN A 321 -0.22 21.98 16.51
N GLU A 322 0.89 22.06 17.25
CA GLU A 322 0.92 21.96 18.71
C GLU A 322 0.22 20.71 19.29
N LEU A 323 0.15 19.62 18.53
CA LEU A 323 -0.44 18.34 18.97
C LEU A 323 0.38 17.70 20.10
N VAL A 324 1.68 18.01 20.11
CA VAL A 324 2.63 17.66 21.17
C VAL A 324 3.54 18.85 21.44
N ILE A 325 3.59 19.29 22.69
CA ILE A 325 4.38 20.45 23.10
C ILE A 325 5.72 19.98 23.68
N THR A 326 6.83 20.32 23.01
CA THR A 326 8.20 20.03 23.49
C THR A 326 8.77 21.16 24.35
N THR A 327 8.44 22.41 24.02
CA THR A 327 8.79 23.61 24.80
C THR A 327 7.51 24.36 25.11
N TRP A 328 7.21 24.58 26.39
CA TRP A 328 5.96 25.25 26.80
C TRP A 328 6.22 26.62 27.43
N SER A 329 5.38 27.59 27.10
CA SER A 329 5.50 28.97 27.59
C SER A 329 5.02 29.10 29.04
N PRO A 330 5.76 29.79 29.93
CA PRO A 330 5.30 30.08 31.29
C PRO A 330 3.98 30.85 31.31
N ILE A 331 3.72 31.68 30.28
CA ILE A 331 2.46 32.43 30.15
C ILE A 331 1.28 31.48 29.92
N HIS A 332 1.44 30.49 29.03
CA HIS A 332 0.41 29.47 28.77
C HIS A 332 0.19 28.57 30.00
N LEU A 333 1.27 28.18 30.69
CA LEU A 333 1.19 27.44 31.95
C LEU A 333 0.38 28.24 33.00
N ARG A 334 0.75 29.50 33.24
CA ARG A 334 0.03 30.37 34.18
C ARG A 334 -1.43 30.53 33.81
N SER A 335 -1.74 30.73 32.54
CA SER A 335 -3.13 30.83 32.05
C SER A 335 -3.94 29.57 32.36
N LYS A 336 -3.39 28.37 32.11
CA LYS A 336 -4.06 27.11 32.44
C LYS A 336 -4.21 26.88 33.93
N LEU A 337 -3.20 27.27 34.73
CA LEU A 337 -3.30 27.19 36.20
C LEU A 337 -4.38 28.13 36.73
N GLN A 338 -4.48 29.36 36.21
CA GLN A 338 -5.55 30.32 36.56
C GLN A 338 -6.93 29.80 36.19
N GLU A 339 -7.06 29.23 34.99
CA GLU A 339 -8.32 28.72 34.46
C GLU A 339 -8.86 27.52 35.27
N LEU A 340 -7.98 26.61 35.71
CA LEU A 340 -8.39 25.29 36.20
C LEU A 340 -8.05 25.02 37.67
N TYR A 341 -6.97 25.58 38.21
CA TYR A 341 -6.44 25.20 39.54
C TYR A 341 -6.52 26.32 40.58
N TRP A 342 -6.28 27.57 40.18
CA TRP A 342 -6.26 28.73 41.09
C TRP A 342 -7.66 29.32 41.28
N LYS A 343 -8.56 28.48 41.77
CA LYS A 343 -9.93 28.84 42.16
C LYS A 343 -10.07 28.88 43.68
N ASP A 344 -11.11 29.57 44.16
CA ASP A 344 -11.48 29.60 45.58
C ASP A 344 -10.32 29.99 46.51
N GLY A 345 -9.53 31.00 46.11
CA GLY A 345 -8.40 31.51 46.88
C GLY A 345 -7.12 30.69 46.80
N LYS A 346 -7.08 29.57 46.05
CA LYS A 346 -5.84 28.84 45.78
C LYS A 346 -4.96 29.62 44.81
N GLN A 347 -3.66 29.71 45.10
CA GLN A 347 -2.67 30.40 44.26
C GLN A 347 -1.54 29.48 43.76
N ALA A 348 -1.57 28.21 44.14
CA ALA A 348 -0.54 27.23 43.79
C ALA A 348 -1.19 25.87 43.49
N ALA A 349 -0.49 25.08 42.68
CA ALA A 349 -0.83 23.69 42.38
C ALA A 349 0.44 22.84 42.46
N GLY A 350 0.32 21.57 42.88
CA GLY A 350 1.45 20.65 42.89
C GLY A 350 1.88 20.32 41.47
N ALA A 351 3.14 20.57 41.11
CA ALA A 351 3.64 20.35 39.75
C ALA A 351 3.47 18.89 39.27
N MET A 352 3.65 17.92 40.17
CA MET A 352 3.41 16.50 39.84
C MET A 352 1.95 16.15 39.63
N ALA A 353 1.04 16.78 40.39
CA ALA A 353 -0.39 16.57 40.18
C ALA A 353 -0.81 17.15 38.83
N PHE A 354 -0.36 18.36 38.51
CA PHE A 354 -0.58 18.98 37.20
C PHE A 354 -0.02 18.11 36.06
N TRP A 355 1.19 17.56 36.22
CA TRP A 355 1.77 16.64 35.25
C TRP A 355 0.92 15.39 35.05
N GLU A 356 0.48 14.70 36.10
CA GLU A 356 -0.38 13.51 35.93
C GLU A 356 -1.71 13.86 35.26
N ASP A 357 -2.28 15.03 35.58
CA ASP A 357 -3.50 15.52 34.95
C ASP A 357 -3.31 15.80 33.45
N THR A 358 -2.15 16.32 33.00
CA THR A 358 -1.86 16.49 31.57
C THR A 358 -1.73 15.17 30.83
N LEU A 359 -1.37 14.06 31.50
CA LEU A 359 -1.38 12.73 30.87
C LEU A 359 -2.79 12.20 30.68
N ARG A 360 -3.74 12.63 31.53
CA ARG A 360 -5.10 12.08 31.61
C ARG A 360 -6.10 12.84 30.77
N TYR A 361 -6.17 14.16 30.92
CA TYR A 361 -7.27 14.95 30.39
C TYR A 361 -6.94 15.56 29.04
N LEU A 362 -7.79 15.32 28.05
CA LEU A 362 -7.61 15.82 26.67
C LEU A 362 -7.74 17.34 26.53
N TYR A 363 -8.33 18.02 27.51
CA TYR A 363 -8.41 19.48 27.56
C TYR A 363 -7.15 20.15 28.15
N LEU A 364 -6.21 19.34 28.63
CA LEU A 364 -4.90 19.80 29.03
C LEU A 364 -3.88 19.54 27.91
N PRO A 365 -2.82 20.37 27.82
CA PRO A 365 -1.83 20.24 26.77
C PRO A 365 -1.11 18.90 26.83
N ARG A 366 -0.88 18.31 25.66
CA ARG A 366 -0.07 17.09 25.52
C ARG A 366 1.41 17.46 25.49
N LEU A 367 2.05 17.43 26.65
CA LEU A 367 3.49 17.70 26.76
C LEU A 367 4.30 16.48 26.32
N LYS A 368 5.43 16.67 25.61
CA LYS A 368 6.28 15.55 25.16
C LYS A 368 6.76 14.72 26.35
N ASN A 369 7.34 15.37 27.35
CA ASN A 369 7.86 14.74 28.56
C ASN A 369 7.78 15.70 29.76
N ARG A 370 8.20 15.22 30.93
CA ARG A 370 8.18 15.99 32.18
C ARG A 370 9.11 17.21 32.13
N ASP A 371 10.18 17.14 31.34
CA ASP A 371 11.14 18.24 31.21
C ASP A 371 10.52 19.46 30.52
N SER A 372 9.58 19.26 29.59
CA SER A 372 8.81 20.35 28.98
C SER A 372 8.07 21.19 30.04
N LEU A 373 7.47 20.54 31.05
CA LEU A 373 6.82 21.23 32.16
C LEU A 373 7.83 21.88 33.10
N ALA A 374 8.87 21.12 33.49
CA ALA A 374 9.90 21.62 34.39
C ALA A 374 10.62 22.86 33.82
N GLN A 375 10.84 22.90 32.51
CA GLN A 375 11.41 24.05 31.83
C GLN A 375 10.49 25.27 31.92
N ALA A 376 9.19 25.10 31.66
CA ALA A 376 8.21 26.19 31.77
C ALA A 376 8.11 26.76 33.19
N ILE A 377 8.26 25.91 34.22
CA ILE A 377 8.28 26.33 35.63
C ILE A 377 9.59 27.06 35.99
N ARG A 378 10.72 26.72 35.37
CA ARG A 378 12.01 27.38 35.66
C ARG A 378 12.13 28.75 35.04
N THR A 379 11.46 28.99 33.91
CA THR A 379 11.62 30.21 33.11
C THR A 379 10.59 31.30 33.41
N GLY A 380 9.62 31.06 34.28
CA GLY A 380 8.67 32.07 34.78
C GLY A 380 8.31 31.81 36.23
#